data_AF-A0A7U7GBV1-F1
#
_entry.id   AF-A0A7U7GBV1-F1
#
_cell.length_a   1.000
_cell.length_b   1.000
_cell.length_c   1.000
_cell.angle_alpha   90.00
_cell.angle_beta   90.00
_cell.angle_gamma   90.00
#
_symmetry.space_group_name_H-M   'P 1'
#
loop_
_entity.id
_entity.type
_entity.pdbx_description
1 polymer ?
#
loop_
_entity_poly.entity_id
_entity_poly.type
_entity_poly.pdbx_seq_one_letter_code
_entity_poly.pdbx_strand_id
1 'polypeptide(L)'
;MRSGPAEATITLQPPQAGPIRLRALRLRSPDGELSVLLTHLEDPVRFPTAAITALYFRRWAVEIHYHDEKTSLDLETFHSPTENGIRQE
;
A
#
# COMPACT_ATOMS: atom_id res chain seq x y z
N MET A 1 1.46 -24.19 15.03
CA MET A 1 2.17 -22.95 14.64
C MET A 1 1.40 -21.77 15.23
N ARG A 2 1.89 -21.14 16.31
CA ARG A 2 1.17 -20.03 16.97
C ARG A 2 1.39 -18.75 16.15
N SER A 3 0.35 -18.23 15.52
CA SER A 3 0.44 -16.92 14.87
C SER A 3 0.54 -15.82 15.93
N GLY A 4 1.40 -14.83 15.73
CA GLY A 4 1.48 -13.63 16.57
C GLY A 4 0.17 -12.80 16.58
N PRO A 5 0.13 -11.71 17.36
CA PRO A 5 -1.07 -10.89 17.49
C PRO A 5 -1.53 -10.33 16.13
N ALA A 6 -2.83 -10.04 16.00
CA ALA A 6 -3.40 -9.46 14.77
C ALA A 6 -2.99 -7.99 14.58
N GLU A 7 -2.57 -7.33 15.65
CA GLU A 7 -2.18 -5.94 15.68
C GLU A 7 -1.10 -5.72 16.75
N ALA A 8 -0.20 -4.76 16.52
CA ALA A 8 0.79 -4.34 17.50
C ALA A 8 1.13 -2.85 17.34
N THR A 9 1.53 -2.20 18.43
CA THR A 9 2.26 -0.93 18.34
C THR A 9 3.75 -1.24 18.16
N ILE A 10 4.38 -0.59 17.19
CA ILE A 10 5.81 -0.69 16.92
C ILE A 10 6.44 0.69 16.98
N THR A 11 7.75 0.72 17.28
CA THR A 11 8.54 1.94 17.18
C THR A 11 9.65 1.69 16.18
N LEU A 12 9.67 2.47 15.10
CA LEU A 12 10.78 2.49 14.16
C LEU A 12 11.81 3.51 14.63
N GLN A 13 13.08 3.17 14.42
CA GLN A 13 14.23 4.01 14.75
C GLN A 13 14.95 4.38 13.45
N PRO A 14 14.58 5.50 12.80
CA PRO A 14 15.27 5.93 11.59
C PRO A 14 16.69 6.38 11.91
N PRO A 15 17.66 6.22 10.98
CA PRO A 15 19.05 6.57 11.23
C PRO A 15 19.29 8.09 11.37
N GLN A 16 18.39 8.91 10.83
CA GLN A 16 18.55 10.37 10.71
C GLN A 16 17.38 11.16 11.29
N ALA A 17 16.39 10.49 11.88
CA ALA A 17 15.20 11.12 12.44
C ALA A 17 14.86 10.52 13.81
N GLY A 18 13.99 11.20 14.55
CA GLY A 18 13.51 10.71 15.83
C GLY A 18 12.70 9.41 15.71
N PRO A 19 12.50 8.69 16.83
CA PRO A 19 11.67 7.50 16.87
C PRO A 19 10.26 7.77 16.33
N ILE A 20 9.75 6.86 15.50
CA ILE A 20 8.39 6.96 14.94
C ILE A 20 7.56 5.82 15.53
N ARG A 21 6.52 6.18 16.28
CA ARG A 21 5.54 5.24 16.80
C ARG A 21 4.50 4.96 15.72
N LEU A 22 4.22 3.68 15.48
CA LEU A 22 3.29 3.23 14.47
C LEU A 22 2.43 2.09 15.00
N ARG A 23 1.28 1.94 14.37
CA ARG A 23 0.39 0.80 14.55
C ARG A 23 0.54 -0.14 13.35
N ALA A 24 0.80 -1.41 13.63
CA ALA A 24 0.98 -2.47 12.65
C ALA A 24 -0.24 -3.39 12.65
N LEU A 25 -0.86 -3.55 11.48
CA LEU A 25 -2.06 -4.36 11.27
C LEU A 25 -1.73 -5.54 10.36
N ARG A 26 -1.95 -6.76 10.84
CA ARG A 26 -1.71 -7.97 10.06
C ARG A 26 -2.87 -8.21 9.08
N LEU A 27 -2.54 -8.37 7.80
CA LEU A 27 -3.49 -8.67 6.74
C LEU A 27 -3.14 -10.02 6.13
N ARG A 28 -4.17 -10.84 5.90
CA ARG A 28 -4.05 -12.04 5.08
C ARG A 28 -4.89 -11.81 3.83
N SER A 29 -4.26 -11.90 2.67
CA SER A 29 -4.97 -11.90 1.40
C SER A 29 -5.69 -13.25 1.19
N PRO A 30 -6.70 -13.30 0.30
CA PRO A 30 -7.42 -14.53 -0.02
C PRO A 30 -6.54 -15.66 -0.59
N ASP A 31 -5.42 -15.32 -1.24
CA ASP A 31 -4.42 -16.27 -1.75
C ASP A 31 -3.43 -16.78 -0.68
N GLY A 32 -3.56 -16.28 0.56
CA GLY A 32 -2.75 -16.70 1.69
C GLY A 32 -1.49 -15.89 1.93
N GLU A 33 -1.20 -14.88 1.09
CA GLU A 33 -0.11 -13.94 1.33
C GLU A 33 -0.30 -13.18 2.66
N LEU A 34 0.82 -12.94 3.34
CA LEU A 34 0.84 -12.22 4.61
C LEU A 34 1.42 -10.84 4.39
N SER A 35 0.63 -9.81 4.67
CA SER A 35 1.08 -8.43 4.61
C SER A 35 0.91 -7.74 5.96
N VAL A 36 1.68 -6.68 6.19
CA VAL A 36 1.53 -5.81 7.35
C VAL A 36 1.29 -4.39 6.88
N LEU A 37 0.19 -3.79 7.32
CA LEU A 37 -0.09 -2.38 7.10
C LEU A 37 0.40 -1.56 8.29
N LEU A 38 1.18 -0.52 8.00
CA LEU A 38 1.63 0.45 8.99
C LEU A 38 0.80 1.73 8.89
N THR A 39 0.40 2.26 10.04
CA THR A 39 -0.37 3.50 10.10
C THR A 39 0.00 4.30 11.35
N HIS A 40 -0.10 5.63 11.24
CA HIS A 40 0.05 6.54 12.37
C HIS A 40 -1.29 6.82 13.10
N LEU A 41 -2.37 6.15 12.66
CA LEU A 41 -3.69 6.21 13.31
C LEU A 41 -3.72 5.26 14.52
N GLU A 42 -3.37 5.79 15.69
CA GLU A 42 -3.11 4.99 16.88
C GLU A 42 -4.36 4.52 17.63
N ASP A 43 -5.46 5.27 17.59
CA ASP A 43 -6.68 4.98 18.35
C ASP A 43 -7.50 3.86 17.67
N PRO A 44 -7.57 2.64 18.26
CA PRO A 44 -8.27 1.52 17.65
C PRO A 44 -9.80 1.63 17.76
N VAL A 45 -10.32 2.46 18.68
CA VAL A 45 -11.75 2.71 18.83
C VAL A 45 -12.21 3.69 17.76
N ARG A 46 -11.45 4.78 17.56
CA ARG A 46 -11.74 5.77 16.52
C ARG A 46 -11.40 5.27 15.11
N PHE A 47 -10.35 4.46 14.98
CA PHE A 47 -9.89 3.91 13.71
C PHE A 47 -9.82 2.38 13.76
N PRO A 48 -10.96 1.68 13.68
CA PRO A 48 -10.97 0.22 13.72
C PRO A 48 -10.16 -0.41 12.59
N THR A 49 -9.51 -1.54 12.86
CA THR A 49 -8.69 -2.29 11.89
C THR A 49 -9.42 -2.55 10.58
N ALA A 50 -10.68 -2.99 10.66
CA ALA A 50 -11.50 -3.25 9.47
C ALA A 50 -11.69 -2.02 8.58
N ALA A 51 -11.85 -0.83 9.18
CA ALA A 51 -12.00 0.42 8.44
C ALA A 51 -10.69 0.84 7.75
N ILE A 52 -9.56 0.68 8.44
CA ILE A 52 -8.23 0.96 7.86
C ILE A 52 -7.92 -0.03 6.74
N THR A 53 -8.23 -1.31 6.92
CA THR A 53 -8.09 -2.34 5.88
C THR A 53 -8.95 -2.00 4.66
N ALA A 54 -10.22 -1.63 4.86
CA ALA A 54 -11.11 -1.24 3.77
C ALA A 54 -10.59 0.01 3.03
N LEU A 55 -10.05 1.00 3.76
CA LEU A 55 -9.41 2.17 3.17
C LEU A 55 -8.20 1.80 2.32
N TYR A 56 -7.33 0.91 2.83
CA TYR A 56 -6.16 0.45 2.09
C TYR A 56 -6.52 -0.24 0.77
N PHE A 57 -7.55 -1.09 0.77
CA PHE A 57 -8.00 -1.76 -0.45
C PHE A 57 -8.58 -0.79 -1.49
N ARG A 58 -9.01 0.43 -1.11
CA ARG A 58 -9.34 1.47 -2.09
C ARG A 58 -8.12 1.98 -2.85
N ARG A 59 -6.92 1.95 -2.26
CA ARG A 59 -5.67 2.28 -2.98
C ARG A 59 -5.37 1.23 -4.05
N TRP A 60 -5.61 -0.04 -3.75
CA TRP A 60 -5.38 -1.12 -4.73
C TRP A 60 -6.18 -0.91 -6.02
N ALA A 61 -7.37 -0.33 -5.93
CA ALA A 61 -8.14 0.05 -7.13
C ALA A 61 -7.40 1.07 -8.02
N VAL A 62 -6.55 1.94 -7.45
CA VAL A 62 -5.70 2.87 -8.22
C VAL A 62 -4.58 2.13 -8.93
N GLU A 63 -3.94 1.17 -8.26
CA GLU A 63 -2.88 0.35 -8.86
C GLU A 63 -3.42 -0.53 -10.01
N ILE A 64 -4.61 -1.13 -9.82
CA ILE A 64 -5.32 -1.85 -10.89
C ILE A 64 -5.65 -0.89 -12.04
N HIS A 65 -6.15 0.31 -11.74
CA HIS A 65 -6.51 1.27 -12.80
C HIS A 65 -5.30 1.67 -13.66
N TYR A 66 -4.15 1.95 -13.04
CA TYR A 66 -2.91 2.22 -13.79
C TYR A 66 -2.43 1.01 -14.60
N HIS A 67 -2.57 -0.20 -14.06
CA HIS A 67 -2.25 -1.42 -14.79
C HIS A 67 -3.15 -1.57 -16.04
N ASP A 68 -4.45 -1.33 -15.87
CA ASP A 68 -5.44 -1.45 -16.94
C ASP A 68 -5.24 -0.35 -17.99
N GLU A 69 -4.94 0.89 -17.60
CA GLU A 69 -4.58 1.96 -18.54
C GLU A 69 -3.35 1.58 -19.38
N LYS A 70 -2.27 1.13 -18.74
CA LYS A 70 -1.05 0.74 -19.45
C LYS A 70 -1.28 -0.42 -20.41
N THR A 71 -2.03 -1.43 -19.96
CA THR A 71 -2.31 -2.64 -20.75
C THR A 71 -3.31 -2.38 -21.88
N SER A 72 -4.35 -1.56 -21.62
CA SER A 72 -5.44 -1.32 -22.58
C SER A 72 -5.11 -0.24 -23.60
N LEU A 73 -4.26 0.73 -23.25
CA LEU A 73 -3.84 1.81 -24.16
C LEU A 73 -2.48 1.52 -24.82
N ASP A 74 -1.89 0.35 -24.53
CA ASP A 74 -0.57 -0.06 -25.02
C ASP A 74 0.49 1.05 -24.78
N LEU A 75 0.37 1.77 -23.66
CA LEU A 75 1.25 2.88 -23.26
C LEU A 75 2.67 2.41 -22.92
N GLU A 76 2.98 1.13 -23.12
CA GLU A 76 4.35 0.61 -23.04
C GLU A 76 4.98 0.49 -24.44
N THR A 77 4.18 0.65 -25.50
CA THR A 77 4.56 0.61 -26.91
C THR A 77 4.65 2.02 -27.46
N PHE A 78 5.70 2.76 -27.08
CA PHE A 78 5.97 4.08 -27.62
C PHE A 78 6.69 3.99 -28.97
N HIS A 79 6.26 4.81 -29.93
CA HIS A 79 6.91 4.87 -31.25
C HIS A 79 7.96 5.99 -31.33
N SER A 80 7.90 6.98 -30.43
CA SER A 80 8.89 8.04 -30.37
C SER A 80 10.10 7.68 -29.51
N PRO A 81 11.34 7.90 -30.00
CA PRO A 81 12.55 7.70 -29.21
C PRO A 81 12.94 8.91 -28.35
N THR A 82 12.11 9.96 -28.29
CA THR A 82 12.44 11.22 -27.59
C THR A 82 11.49 11.48 -26.43
N GLU A 83 11.99 12.02 -25.30
CA GLU A 83 11.18 12.30 -24.11
C GLU A 83 9.94 13.15 -24.43
N ASN A 84 10.10 14.20 -25.24
CA ASN A 84 8.99 15.07 -25.62
C ASN A 84 7.97 14.37 -26.52
N GLY A 85 8.40 13.46 -27.39
CA GLY A 85 7.48 12.69 -28.23
C GLY A 85 6.70 11.65 -27.43
N ILE A 86 7.34 10.99 -26.46
CA ILE A 86 6.69 10.06 -25.52
C ILE A 86 5.63 10.77 -24.67
N ARG A 87 5.83 12.06 -24.34
CA ARG A 87 4.91 12.86 -23.52
C ARG A 87 3.71 13.46 -24.29
N GLN A 88 3.72 13.40 -25.62
CA GLN A 88 2.67 13.99 -26.48
C GLN A 88 1.76 12.95 -27.17
N GLU A 89 2.13 11.67 -27.13
CA GLU A 89 1.27 10.53 -27.48
C GLU A 89 0.28 10.24 -26.34
#